data_AF-A0A0D7WYG7-F1
#
_entry.id   AF-A0A0D7WYG7-F1
#
_cell.length_a   1.000
_cell.length_b   1.000
_cell.length_c   1.000
_cell.angle_alpha   90.00
_cell.angle_beta   90.00
_cell.angle_gamma   90.00
#
_symmetry.space_group_name_H-M   'P 1'
#
loop_
_entity.id
_entity.type
_entity.pdbx_description
1 polymer ?
#
loop_
_entity_poly.entity_id
_entity_poly.type
_entity_poly.pdbx_seq_one_letter_code
_entity_poly.pdbx_strand_id
1 'polypeptide(L)' 'MDQKDTDYSAKKEALLEQGLVSPQAQELITELETELDLLRKQNESFRKALRAKSAQTPRMSTKLRDALYE' A
#
# COMPACT_ATOMS: atom_id res chain seq x y z
N MET A 1 -8.59 -6.59 0.66
CA MET A 1 -8.89 -6.17 -0.71
C MET A 1 -9.91 -5.07 -0.58
N ASP A 2 -9.51 -3.82 -0.83
CA ASP A 2 -10.38 -2.65 -0.67
C ASP A 2 -11.53 -2.74 -1.69
N GLN A 3 -12.76 -2.42 -1.28
CA GLN A 3 -13.96 -2.43 -2.13
C GLN A 3 -13.77 -1.67 -3.46
N LYS A 4 -12.85 -0.69 -3.48
CA LYS A 4 -12.50 0.09 -4.66
C LYS A 4 -11.72 -0.71 -5.70
N ASP A 5 -10.83 -1.61 -5.28
CA ASP A 5 -10.03 -2.42 -6.21
C ASP A 5 -10.91 -3.41 -6.98
N THR A 6 -11.90 -4.00 -6.29
CA THR A 6 -12.91 -4.86 -6.93
C THR A 6 -13.77 -4.11 -7.94
N ASP A 7 -14.09 -2.84 -7.66
CA ASP A 7 -14.88 -2.00 -8.57
C ASP A 7 -14.11 -1.62 -9.84
N TYR A 8 -12.78 -1.44 -9.76
CA TYR A 8 -11.96 -1.11 -10.93
C TYR A 8 -11.69 -2.32 -11.82
N SER A 9 -11.46 -3.51 -11.25
CA SER A 9 -11.32 -4.73 -12.05
C SER A 9 -12.60 -5.05 -12.83
N ALA A 10 -13.78 -4.93 -12.19
CA ALA A 10 -15.06 -5.15 -12.88
C ALA A 10 -15.31 -4.14 -14.01
N LYS A 11 -14.93 -2.87 -13.82
CA LYS A 11 -15.02 -1.85 -14.87
C LYS A 11 -14.05 -2.11 -16.02
N LYS A 12 -12.83 -2.58 -15.73
CA LYS A 12 -11.85 -2.96 -16.75
C LYS A 12 -12.36 -4.11 -17.61
N GLU A 13 -12.90 -5.16 -16.98
CA GLU A 13 -13.50 -6.30 -17.69
C GLU A 13 -14.65 -5.86 -18.59
N ALA A 14 -15.56 -5.02 -18.09
CA ALA A 14 -16.67 -4.49 -18.88
C ALA A 14 -16.19 -3.67 -20.11
N LEU A 15 -15.10 -2.89 -19.97
CA LEU A 15 -14.53 -2.10 -21.08
C LEU A 15 -13.82 -2.99 -22.11
N LEU A 16 -13.20 -4.10 -21.66
CA LEU A 16 -12.59 -5.09 -22.54
C LEU A 16 -13.63 -5.87 -23.34
N GLU A 17 -14.70 -6.31 -22.70
CA GLU A 17 -15.81 -7.01 -23.35
C GLU A 17 -16.51 -6.14 -24.41
N GLN A 18 -16.57 -4.82 -24.17
CA GLN A 18 -17.11 -3.84 -25.12
C GLN A 18 -16.13 -3.51 -26.27
N GLY A 19 -14.90 -4.04 -26.25
CA GLY A 19 -13.88 -3.77 -27.26
C GLY A 19 -13.41 -2.30 -27.29
N LEU A 20 -13.65 -1.56 -26.20
CA LEU A 20 -13.28 -0.13 -26.09
C LEU A 20 -11.82 0.07 -25.68
N VAL A 21 -11.12 -1.02 -25.35
CA VAL A 21 -9.72 -1.02 -24.93
C VAL A 21 -8.89 -1.64 -26.04
N SER A 22 -7.94 -0.89 -26.58
CA SER A 22 -6.99 -1.44 -27.55
C SER A 22 -6.06 -2.46 -26.86
N PRO A 23 -5.49 -3.42 -27.60
CA PRO A 23 -4.54 -4.37 -27.03
C PRO A 23 -3.34 -3.70 -26.34
N GLN A 24 -2.83 -2.60 -26.91
CA GLN A 24 -1.73 -1.83 -26.31
C GLN A 24 -2.14 -1.15 -25.00
N ALA A 25 -3.39 -0.65 -24.92
CA ALA A 25 -3.90 -0.07 -23.69
C ALA A 25 -4.06 -1.15 -22.61
N GLN A 26 -4.47 -2.36 -22.97
CA GLN A 26 -4.60 -3.47 -22.04
C GLN A 26 -3.24 -3.92 -21.46
N GLU A 27 -2.20 -3.97 -22.28
CA GLU A 27 -0.82 -4.23 -21.84
C GLU A 27 -0.37 -3.16 -20.83
N LEU A 28 -0.52 -1.88 -21.17
CA LEU A 28 -0.16 -0.77 -20.29
C LEU A 28 -0.91 -0.81 -18.95
N ILE A 29 -2.23 -1.08 -18.97
CA ILE A 29 -3.02 -1.18 -17.74
C ILE A 29 -2.50 -2.31 -16.85
N THR A 30 -2.13 -3.44 -17.46
CA THR A 30 -1.60 -4.60 -16.72
C THR A 30 -0.23 -4.28 -16.11
N GLU A 31 0.66 -3.61 -16.84
CA GLU A 31 1.94 -3.14 -16.30
C GLU A 31 1.73 -2.19 -15.10
N LEU A 32 0.84 -1.20 -15.24
CA LEU A 32 0.53 -0.24 -14.17
C LEU A 32 -0.07 -0.92 -12.93
N GLU A 33 -0.94 -1.92 -13.09
CA GLU A 33 -1.47 -2.72 -11.98
C GLU A 33 -0.35 -3.44 -11.23
N THR A 34 0.58 -4.07 -11.96
CA THR A 34 1.71 -4.77 -11.33
C THR A 34 2.64 -3.82 -10.58
N GLU A 35 2.90 -2.62 -11.12
CA GLU A 35 3.72 -1.62 -10.45
C GLU A 35 3.02 -1.06 -9.21
N LEU A 36 1.71 -0.80 -9.28
CA LEU A 36 0.91 -0.37 -8.14
C LEU A 36 0.95 -1.38 -6.99
N ASP A 37 0.82 -2.68 -7.30
CA ASP A 37 0.90 -3.74 -6.29
C ASP A 37 2.29 -3.83 -5.66
N LEU A 38 3.35 -3.65 -6.44
CA LEU A 38 4.72 -3.58 -5.93
C LEU A 38 4.87 -2.40 -4.96
N LEU A 39 4.40 -1.21 -5.35
CA LEU A 39 4.45 -0.01 -4.53
C LEU A 39 3.63 -0.15 -3.24
N ARG A 40 2.45 -0.76 -3.31
CA ARG A 40 1.61 -1.05 -2.13
C ARG A 40 2.35 -1.95 -1.14
N LYS A 41 2.96 -3.03 -1.60
CA LYS A 41 3.76 -3.96 -0.77
C LYS A 41 4.97 -3.25 -0.15
N GLN A 42 5.69 -2.44 -0.92
CA GLN A 42 6.82 -1.66 -0.43
C GLN A 42 6.39 -0.65 0.63
N ASN A 43 5.28 0.07 0.41
CA ASN A 43 4.76 1.04 1.36
C ASN A 43 4.34 0.36 2.67
N GLU A 44 3.68 -0.80 2.60
CA GLU A 44 3.33 -1.57 3.78
C GLU A 44 4.58 -2.04 4.55
N SER A 45 5.61 -2.50 3.84
CA SER A 45 6.90 -2.86 4.42
C SER A 45 7.55 -1.68 5.15
N PHE A 46 7.61 -0.50 4.51
CA PHE A 46 8.14 0.71 5.15
C PHE A 46 7.34 1.13 6.38
N ARG A 47 6.00 1.04 6.33
CA ARG A 47 5.14 1.30 7.50
C ARG A 47 5.42 0.32 8.63
N LYS A 48 5.62 -0.97 8.33
CA LYS A 48 6.00 -2.00 9.32
C LYS A 48 7.37 -1.68 9.93
N ALA A 49 8.37 -1.37 9.10
CA ALA A 49 9.70 -0.99 9.56
C ALA A 49 9.68 0.27 10.44
N LEU A 50 8.92 1.29 10.06
CA LEU A 50 8.76 2.51 10.85
C LEU A 50 8.10 2.24 12.20
N ARG A 51 7.04 1.43 12.24
CA ARG A 51 6.38 1.02 13.49
C ARG A 51 7.35 0.25 14.39
N ALA A 52 8.09 -0.71 13.85
CA ALA A 52 9.09 -1.47 14.60
C ALA A 52 10.18 -0.56 15.19
N LYS A 53 10.69 0.39 14.39
CA LYS A 53 11.67 1.37 14.86
C LYS A 53 11.09 2.28 15.95
N SER A 54 9.86 2.75 15.79
CA SER A 54 9.17 3.57 16.80
C SER A 54 8.87 2.83 18.11
N ALA A 55 8.70 1.51 18.07
CA ALA A 55 8.56 0.67 19.26
C ALA A 55 9.89 0.43 19.97
N GLN A 56 11.01 0.48 19.23
CA GLN A 56 12.37 0.36 19.78
C GLN A 56 12.92 1.66 20.35
N THR A 57 12.46 2.83 19.90
CA THR A 57 12.76 4.12 20.54
C THR A 57 11.69 4.46 21.57
N PRO A 58 11.92 4.25 22.88
CA PRO A 58 10.99 4.74 23.89
C PRO A 58 10.93 6.26 23.76
N ARG A 59 9.72 6.80 23.50
CA ARG A 59 9.43 8.23 23.33
C ARG A 59 9.74 9.07 24.59
N MET A 60 10.17 8.41 25.66
CA MET A 60 10.68 8.98 26.90
C MET A 60 11.75 8.00 27.41
N SER A 61 12.99 8.43 27.66
CA SER A 61 13.98 7.53 28.26
C SER A 61 13.42 7.04 29.60
N THR A 62 13.51 5.75 29.88
CA THR A 62 13.03 5.17 31.14
C THR A 62 13.61 5.93 32.35
N LYS A 63 14.85 6.40 32.24
CA LYS A 63 15.52 7.27 33.21
C LYS A 63 14.78 8.59 33.50
N LEU A 64 14.15 9.21 32.49
CA LEU A 64 13.37 10.45 32.68
C LEU A 64 12.01 10.18 33.35
N ARG A 65 11.45 8.99 33.13
CA ARG A 65 10.21 8.56 33.79
C ARG A 65 10.47 8.25 35.26
N ASP A 66 11.57 7.58 35.57
CA ASP A 66 11.94 7.24 36.95
C ASP A 66 12.24 8.49 37.78
N ALA A 67 12.90 9.51 37.18
CA ALA A 67 13.21 10.79 37.84
C ALA A 67 12.01 11.74 38.05
N LEU A 68 10.82 11.41 37.53
CA LEU A 68 9.59 12.21 37.71
C LEU A 68 8.63 11.62 38.75
N TYR A 69 8.86 10.38 39.17
CA TYR A 69 8.07 9.67 40.18
C TYR A 69 8.84 9.42 41.50
N GLU A 70 10.12 9.83 41.56
CA GLU A 70 10.82 10.15 42.82
C GLU A 70 10.66 11.63 43.17
#